data_AF-V6AVF5-F1
#
_entry.id   AF-V6AVF5-F1
#
_cell.length_a   1.000
_cell.length_b   1.000
_cell.length_c   1.000
_cell.angle_alpha   90.00
_cell.angle_beta   90.00
_cell.angle_gamma   90.00
#
_symmetry.space_group_name_H-M   'P 1'
#
loop_
_entity.id
_entity.type
_entity.pdbx_description
1 polymer ?
#
loop_
_entity_poly.entity_id
_entity_poly.type
_entity_poly.pdbx_seq_one_letter_code
_entity_poly.pdbx_strand_id
1 'polypeptide(L)' 'METKRKKRAKTIILLAIIWFVVSLPLPWLFTTPDEVRPQTFILLQIIGLISIPFIVLAIVWTIKPELAT' A
#
# COMPACT_ATOMS: atom_id res chain seq x y z
N MET A 1 -30.04 -3.99 -3.38
CA MET A 1 -29.03 -4.87 -2.72
C MET A 1 -27.69 -4.68 -3.42
N GLU A 2 -26.67 -4.16 -2.73
CA GLU A 2 -25.32 -4.12 -3.30
C GLU A 2 -24.79 -5.56 -3.42
N THR A 3 -24.29 -5.93 -4.60
CA THR A 3 -23.76 -7.28 -4.83
C THR A 3 -22.44 -7.45 -4.07
N LYS A 4 -22.15 -8.65 -3.55
CA LYS A 4 -20.91 -8.91 -2.79
C LYS A 4 -19.64 -8.48 -3.56
N ARG A 5 -19.66 -8.58 -4.89
CA ARG A 5 -18.59 -8.09 -5.77
C ARG A 5 -18.37 -6.58 -5.68
N LYS A 6 -19.43 -5.76 -5.62
CA LYS A 6 -19.32 -4.29 -5.54
C LYS A 6 -18.72 -3.84 -4.20
N LYS A 7 -19.11 -4.48 -3.10
CA LYS A 7 -18.50 -4.22 -1.78
C LYS A 7 -17.01 -4.55 -1.74
N ARG A 8 -16.61 -5.72 -2.26
CA ARG A 8 -15.19 -6.13 -2.33
C ARG A 8 -14.36 -5.15 -3.16
N ALA A 9 -14.85 -4.75 -4.34
CA ALA A 9 -14.18 -3.76 -5.19
C ALA A 9 -14.00 -2.41 -4.48
N LYS A 10 -15.03 -1.94 -3.76
CA LYS A 10 -14.98 -0.69 -3.00
C LYS A 10 -13.91 -0.71 -1.89
N THR A 11 -13.77 -1.84 -1.19
CA THR A 11 -12.70 -2.03 -0.19
C THR A 11 -11.31 -2.01 -0.82
N ILE A 12 -11.12 -2.66 -1.97
CA ILE A 12 -9.82 -2.71 -2.66
C ILE A 12 -9.44 -1.32 -3.19
N ILE A 13 -10.40 -0.59 -3.77
CA ILE A 13 -10.18 0.79 -4.24
C ILE A 13 -9.79 1.70 -3.06
N LEU A 14 -10.47 1.57 -1.93
CA LEU A 14 -10.14 2.32 -0.72
C LEU A 14 -8.71 2.01 -0.24
N LEU A 15 -8.35 0.73 -0.19
CA LEU A 15 -7.01 0.28 0.18
C LEU A 15 -5.93 0.82 -0.78
N ALA A 16 -6.19 0.80 -2.08
CA ALA A 16 -5.27 1.32 -3.10
C ALA A 16 -5.06 2.84 -2.98
N ILE A 17 -6.12 3.60 -2.68
CA ILE A 17 -6.02 5.06 -2.45
C ILE A 17 -5.18 5.35 -1.20
N ILE A 18 -5.44 4.64 -0.09
CA ILE A 18 -4.66 4.79 1.15
C ILE A 18 -3.18 4.49 0.88
N TRP A 19 -2.90 3.38 0.18
CA TRP A 19 -1.54 3.01 -0.19
C TRP A 19 -0.86 4.08 -1.06
N PHE A 20 -1.56 4.62 -2.06
CA PHE A 20 -1.03 5.67 -2.93
C PHE A 20 -0.66 6.94 -2.14
N VAL A 21 -1.55 7.41 -1.25
CA VAL A 21 -1.31 8.58 -0.39
C VAL A 21 -0.13 8.36 0.55
N VAL A 22 -0.04 7.17 1.16
CA VAL A 22 1.07 6.79 2.05
C VAL A 22 2.39 6.66 1.28
N SER A 23 2.35 6.29 0.00
CA SER A 23 3.53 6.19 -0.86
C SER A 23 3.99 7.51 -1.50
N LEU A 24 3.13 8.53 -1.52
CA LEU A 24 3.40 9.84 -2.11
C LEU A 24 4.70 10.52 -1.62
N PRO A 25 5.14 10.39 -0.35
CA PRO A 25 6.41 10.97 0.08
C PRO A 25 7.65 10.23 -0.46
N LEU A 26 7.54 9.03 -1.04
CA LEU A 26 8.71 8.24 -1.50
C LEU A 26 9.65 9.01 -2.44
N PRO A 27 9.18 9.71 -3.48
CA PRO A 27 10.06 10.43 -4.40
C PRO A 27 10.78 11.60 -3.72
N TRP A 28 10.14 12.22 -2.73
CA TRP A 28 10.68 13.35 -1.98
C TRP A 28 11.74 12.93 -0.95
N LEU A 29 11.89 11.62 -0.67
CA LEU A 29 12.95 11.12 0.21
C LEU A 29 14.34 11.38 -0.38
N PHE A 30 14.48 11.43 -1.72
CA PHE A 30 15.77 11.66 -2.39
C PHE A 30 16.23 13.12 -2.37
N THR A 31 15.33 14.06 -2.07
CA THR A 31 15.61 15.50 -2.03
C THR A 31 15.69 16.07 -0.61
N THR A 32 15.61 15.21 0.42
CA THR A 32 15.62 15.66 1.82
C THR A 32 17.03 16.05 2.33
N PRO A 33 17.14 17.17 3.09
CA PRO A 33 18.38 17.58 3.76
C PRO A 33 18.93 16.50 4.71
N ASP A 34 20.25 16.49 4.94
CA ASP A 34 20.93 15.55 5.85
C ASP A 34 20.29 15.47 7.24
N GLU A 35 19.86 16.61 7.76
CA GLU A 35 19.35 16.79 9.12
C GLU A 35 18.02 16.05 9.37
N VAL A 36 17.24 15.79 8.32
CA VAL A 36 15.93 15.12 8.39
C VAL A 36 15.97 13.66 7.91
N ARG A 37 17.11 13.18 7.39
CA ARG A 37 17.28 11.78 6.94
C ARG A 37 16.86 10.72 7.98
N PRO A 38 17.08 10.88 9.29
CA PRO A 38 16.64 9.86 10.27
C PRO A 38 15.11 9.67 10.26
N GLN A 39 14.35 10.76 10.14
CA GLN A 39 12.89 10.74 10.10
C GLN A 39 12.38 10.19 8.76
N THR A 40 13.05 10.55 7.66
CA THR A 40 12.84 9.98 6.33
C THR A 40 13.01 8.46 6.32
N PHE A 41 14.04 7.92 6.98
CA PHE A 41 14.28 6.48 7.08
C PHE A 41 13.20 5.76 7.91
N ILE A 42 12.78 6.35 9.03
CA ILE A 42 11.68 5.80 9.85
C ILE A 42 10.39 5.75 9.02
N LEU A 43 10.09 6.81 8.26
CA LEU A 43 8.92 6.84 7.38
C LEU A 43 9.00 5.77 6.30
N LEU A 44 10.17 5.57 5.68
CA LEU A 44 10.41 4.53 4.68
C LEU A 44 10.17 3.12 5.26
N GLN A 45 10.64 2.86 6.47
CA GLN A 45 10.42 1.59 7.17
C GLN A 45 8.94 1.32 7.45
N ILE A 46 8.19 2.34 7.91
CA ILE A 46 6.75 2.23 8.15
C ILE A 46 5.99 1.93 6.85
N ILE A 47 6.32 2.64 5.76
CA ILE A 47 5.68 2.43 4.46
C ILE A 47 5.98 1.02 3.94
N GLY A 48 7.23 0.58 4.05
CA GLY A 48 7.64 -0.79 3.70
C GLY A 48 6.84 -1.82 4.47
N LEU A 49 6.69 -1.66 5.78
CA LEU A 49 5.97 -2.61 6.64
C LEU A 49 4.46 -2.63 6.36
N ILE A 50 3.83 -1.47 6.15
CA ILE A 50 2.42 -1.36 5.77
C ILE A 50 2.16 -1.96 4.39
N SER A 51 3.14 -1.93 3.47
CA SER A 51 2.99 -2.47 2.11
C SER A 51 2.94 -4.01 2.04
N ILE A 52 3.51 -4.71 3.04
CA ILE A 52 3.61 -6.19 3.09
C ILE A 52 2.25 -6.88 2.84
N PRO A 53 1.16 -6.60 3.57
CA PRO A 53 -0.13 -7.25 3.34
C PRO A 53 -0.67 -7.00 1.93
N PHE A 54 -0.42 -5.85 1.32
CA PHE A 54 -0.88 -5.52 -0.03
C PHE A 54 -0.09 -6.29 -1.10
N ILE A 55 1.23 -6.40 -0.93
CA ILE A 55 2.12 -7.18 -1.80
C ILE A 55 1.73 -8.66 -1.71
N VAL A 56 1.55 -9.19 -0.49
CA VAL A 56 1.11 -10.57 -0.28
C VAL A 56 -0.25 -10.81 -0.94
N LEU A 57 -1.21 -9.89 -0.80
CA LEU A 57 -2.51 -10.02 -1.45
C LEU A 57 -2.40 -10.03 -2.97
N ALA A 58 -1.55 -9.17 -3.55
CA ALA A 58 -1.30 -9.09 -4.98
C ALA A 58 -0.69 -10.41 -5.51
N ILE A 59 0.31 -10.95 -4.80
CA ILE A 59 0.93 -12.24 -5.13
C ILE A 59 -0.10 -13.36 -5.06
N VAL A 60 -0.90 -13.42 -3.98
CA VAL A 60 -1.97 -14.42 -3.82
C VAL A 60 -2.98 -14.32 -4.96
N TRP A 61 -3.36 -13.11 -5.38
CA TRP A 61 -4.23 -12.90 -6.54
C TRP A 61 -3.62 -13.39 -7.86
N THR A 62 -2.31 -13.23 -8.05
CA THR A 62 -1.63 -13.70 -9.27
C THR A 62 -1.47 -15.23 -9.31
N ILE A 63 -1.21 -15.87 -8.17
CA ILE A 63 -0.93 -17.32 -8.11
C ILE A 63 -2.20 -18.16 -7.95
N LYS A 64 -3.13 -17.74 -7.10
CA LYS A 64 -4.40 -18.45 -6.80
C LYS A 64 -5.52 -17.44 -6.56
N PRO A 65 -6.07 -16.85 -7.63
CA PRO A 65 -7.11 -15.82 -7.53
C PRO A 65 -8.34 -16.27 -6.73
N GLU A 66 -8.61 -17.58 -6.67
CA GLU A 66 -9.69 -18.17 -5.87
C GLU A 66 -9.51 -18.00 -4.34
N LEU A 67 -8.28 -17.86 -3.83
CA LEU A 67 -8.01 -17.68 -2.39
C LEU A 67 -8.27 -16.25 -1.90
N ALA A 68 -8.27 -15.29 -2.82
CA ALA A 68 -8.54 -13.88 -2.55
C ALA A 68 -9.88 -13.42 -3.13
N THR A 69 -10.80 -14.38 -3.39
CA THR A 69 -12.19 -14.13 -3.76
C THR A 69 -13.08 -14.10 -2.51
#